data_AF-A0A1J0EJ98-F1
#
_entry.id   AF-A0A1J0EJ98-F1
#
_cell.length_a   1.000
_cell.length_b   1.000
_cell.length_c   1.000
_cell.angle_alpha   90.00
_cell.angle_beta   90.00
_cell.angle_gamma   90.00
#
_symmetry.space_group_name_H-M   'P 1'
#
loop_
_entity.id
_entity.type
_entity.pdbx_description
1 polymer ?
#
loop_
_entity_poly.entity_id
_entity_poly.type
_entity_poly.pdbx_seq_one_letter_code
_entity_poly.pdbx_strand_id
1 'polypeptide(L)'
;MSTAIDYLAQHGLSARQKGNRVVVSPRSRVTDDLQKYIRAHRLELLAELAANDGIERRCHWRVVRGERPICTMVGVPVTRNEALAEVRWRWPDAEVAP
;
A
#
# COMPACT_ATOMS: atom_id res chain seq x y z
N MET A 1 -1.59 -20.59 -7.72
CA MET A 1 -0.30 -20.22 -7.11
C MET A 1 -0.60 -19.83 -5.67
N SER A 2 0.13 -20.35 -4.68
CA SER A 2 -0.02 -19.91 -3.28
C SER A 2 0.86 -18.68 -3.08
N THR A 3 0.30 -17.60 -2.54
CA THR A 3 1.07 -16.38 -2.24
C THR A 3 1.87 -16.54 -0.95
N ALA A 4 2.87 -15.68 -0.70
CA ALA A 4 3.62 -15.69 0.56
C ALA A 4 2.70 -15.37 1.76
N ILE A 5 1.68 -14.53 1.56
CA ILE A 5 0.63 -14.28 2.54
C ILE A 5 -0.21 -15.54 2.81
N ASP A 6 -0.60 -16.30 1.78
CA ASP A 6 -1.37 -17.54 1.94
C ASP A 6 -0.61 -18.57 2.78
N TYR A 7 0.71 -18.65 2.60
CA TYR A 7 1.56 -19.53 3.42
C TYR A 7 1.47 -19.16 4.91
N LEU A 8 1.53 -17.87 5.24
CA LEU A 8 1.34 -17.42 6.62
C LEU A 8 -0.07 -17.73 7.14
N ALA A 9 -1.10 -17.52 6.31
CA ALA A 9 -2.49 -17.81 6.66
C ALA A 9 -2.74 -19.29 6.95
N GLN A 10 -2.15 -20.20 6.17
CA GLN A 10 -2.21 -21.65 6.39
C GLN A 10 -1.59 -22.07 7.74
N HIS A 11 -0.59 -21.32 8.22
CA HIS A 11 0.01 -21.51 9.54
C HIS A 11 -0.72 -20.71 10.65
N GLY A 12 -1.89 -20.16 10.33
CA GLY A 12 -2.73 -19.43 11.27
C GLY A 12 -2.16 -18.08 11.69
N LEU A 13 -1.34 -17.46 10.84
CA LEU A 13 -0.80 -16.12 10.99
C LEU A 13 -1.47 -15.15 10.01
N SER A 14 -1.76 -13.95 10.48
CA SER A 14 -2.08 -12.80 9.63
C SER A 14 -0.86 -11.89 9.51
N ALA A 15 -0.68 -11.28 8.35
CA ALA A 15 0.38 -10.33 8.06
C ALA A 15 -0.21 -8.98 7.66
N ARG A 16 0.46 -7.89 8.01
CA ARG A 16 0.08 -6.53 7.66
C ARG A 16 1.31 -5.64 7.56
N GLN A 17 1.25 -4.66 6.65
CA GLN A 17 2.35 -3.74 6.44
C GLN A 17 2.25 -2.56 7.42
N LYS A 18 3.38 -2.20 8.06
CA LYS A 18 3.53 -0.96 8.82
C LYS A 18 4.79 -0.23 8.36
N GLY A 19 4.60 0.76 7.48
CA GLY A 19 5.72 1.38 6.76
C GLY A 19 6.48 0.34 5.96
N ASN A 20 7.79 0.24 6.17
CA ASN A 20 8.62 -0.78 5.53
C ASN A 20 8.81 -2.02 6.43
N ARG A 21 7.78 -2.48 7.15
CA ARG A 21 7.88 -3.67 8.02
C ARG A 21 6.66 -4.56 7.83
N VAL A 22 6.91 -5.87 7.78
CA VAL A 22 5.86 -6.90 7.88
C VAL A 22 5.61 -7.17 9.36
N VAL A 23 4.39 -6.92 9.81
CA VAL A 23 3.93 -7.22 11.17
C VAL A 23 3.05 -8.46 11.10
N VAL A 24 3.41 -9.50 11.84
CA VAL A 24 2.66 -10.77 11.90
C VAL A 24 1.98 -10.96 13.25
N SER A 25 0.80 -11.58 13.23
CA SER A 25 0.02 -11.92 14.42
C SER A 25 -0.73 -13.25 14.27
N PRO A 26 -0.95 -14.01 15.35
CA PRO A 26 -0.50 -13.78 16.72
C PRO A 26 0.97 -14.18 16.93
N ARG A 27 1.69 -13.46 17.80
CA ARG A 27 3.11 -13.75 18.10
C ARG A 27 3.34 -15.15 18.67
N SER A 28 2.36 -15.69 19.38
CA SER A 28 2.41 -17.04 19.98
C SER A 28 2.54 -18.17 18.96
N ARG A 29 2.17 -17.93 17.68
CA ARG A 29 2.28 -18.92 16.60
C ARG A 29 3.52 -18.74 15.72
N VAL A 30 4.35 -17.74 16.01
CA VAL A 30 5.56 -17.48 15.23
C VAL A 30 6.67 -18.41 15.73
N THR A 31 6.92 -19.48 14.98
CA THR A 31 8.05 -20.39 15.19
C THR A 31 9.34 -19.83 14.60
N ASP A 32 10.48 -20.40 14.95
CA ASP A 32 11.79 -19.99 14.40
C ASP A 32 11.86 -20.17 12.89
N ASP A 33 11.25 -21.23 12.36
CA ASP A 33 11.23 -21.49 10.91
C ASP A 33 10.33 -20.52 10.17
N LEU A 34 9.16 -20.17 10.74
CA LEU A 34 8.33 -19.10 10.20
C LEU A 34 9.06 -17.75 10.27
N GLN A 35 9.86 -17.50 11.30
CA GLN A 35 10.67 -16.30 11.38
C GLN A 35 11.76 -16.24 10.31
N LYS A 36 12.44 -17.37 10.03
CA LYS A 36 13.40 -17.48 8.91
C LYS A 36 12.71 -17.25 7.57
N TYR A 37 11.55 -17.86 7.37
CA TYR A 37 10.73 -17.68 6.16
C TYR A 37 10.36 -16.21 5.96
N ILE A 38 9.80 -15.55 6.98
CA ILE A 38 9.41 -14.12 6.91
C ILE A 38 10.61 -13.23 6.56
N ARG A 39 11.80 -13.55 7.07
CA ARG A 39 13.03 -12.79 6.76
C ARG A 39 13.47 -13.02 5.31
N ALA A 40 13.44 -14.25 4.83
CA ALA A 40 13.82 -14.60 3.46
C ALA A 40 12.86 -14.00 2.42
N HIS A 41 11.55 -14.01 2.70
CA HIS A 41 10.50 -13.55 1.78
C HIS A 41 9.99 -12.14 2.09
N ARG A 42 10.76 -11.33 2.81
CA ARG A 42 10.29 -10.02 3.31
C ARG A 42 9.82 -9.08 2.19
N LEU A 43 10.53 -9.03 1.06
CA LEU A 43 10.18 -8.13 -0.05
C LEU A 43 8.93 -8.59 -0.78
N GLU A 44 8.78 -9.89 -1.01
CA GLU A 44 7.59 -10.49 -1.60
C GLU A 44 6.37 -10.23 -0.72
N LEU A 45 6.48 -10.47 0.59
CA LEU A 45 5.42 -10.18 1.55
C LEU A 45 5.01 -8.71 1.54
N LEU A 46 5.96 -7.77 1.45
CA LEU A 46 5.64 -6.34 1.36
C LEU A 46 4.95 -5.98 0.04
N ALA A 47 5.38 -6.56 -1.08
CA ALA A 47 4.77 -6.31 -2.38
C ALA A 47 3.33 -6.84 -2.43
N GLU A 48 3.11 -8.07 -1.97
CA GLU A 48 1.77 -8.67 -1.89
C GLU A 48 0.86 -7.90 -0.92
N LEU A 49 1.40 -7.46 0.22
CA LEU A 49 0.63 -6.65 1.19
C LEU A 49 0.26 -5.28 0.61
N ALA A 50 1.16 -4.64 -0.13
CA ALA A 50 0.88 -3.37 -0.79
C ALA A 50 -0.12 -3.51 -1.93
N ALA A 51 -0.10 -4.64 -2.65
CA ALA A 51 -1.09 -4.93 -3.69
C ALA A 51 -2.50 -5.17 -3.12
N ASN A 52 -2.59 -5.70 -1.90
CA ASN A 52 -3.84 -6.06 -1.22
C ASN A 52 -4.18 -5.15 -0.02
N ASP A 53 -3.66 -3.92 0.00
CA ASP A 53 -3.85 -2.98 1.12
C ASP A 53 -5.25 -2.34 1.16
N GLY A 54 -6.09 -2.60 0.16
CA GLY A 54 -7.42 -2.02 0.02
C GLY A 54 -7.41 -0.53 -0.32
N ILE A 55 -6.24 0.04 -0.65
CA ILE A 55 -6.10 1.45 -1.02
C ILE A 55 -6.28 1.59 -2.52
N GLU A 56 -7.27 2.38 -2.91
CA GLU A 56 -7.54 2.66 -4.32
C GLU A 56 -6.37 3.42 -4.96
N ARG A 57 -5.92 2.91 -6.11
CA ARG A 57 -4.92 3.54 -6.97
C ARG A 57 -5.54 3.83 -8.32
N ARG A 58 -5.35 5.04 -8.82
CA ARG A 58 -5.89 5.48 -10.12
C ARG A 58 -4.78 6.05 -10.98
N CYS A 59 -4.91 5.83 -12.29
CA CYS A 59 -4.02 6.44 -13.29
C CYS A 59 -4.37 7.92 -13.53
N HIS A 60 -5.48 8.42 -13.01
CA HIS A 60 -5.88 9.81 -13.15
C HIS A 60 -6.57 10.36 -11.91
N TRP A 61 -6.34 11.64 -11.64
CA TRP A 61 -6.94 12.38 -10.53
C TRP A 61 -7.37 13.78 -11.00
N ARG A 62 -8.58 14.20 -10.63
CA ARG A 62 -9.07 15.55 -10.96
C ARG A 62 -8.48 16.55 -9.95
N VAL A 63 -7.74 17.53 -10.44
CA VAL A 63 -7.13 18.57 -9.60
C VAL A 63 -8.07 19.77 -9.52
N VAL A 64 -8.36 20.20 -8.29
CA VAL A 64 -9.20 21.36 -8.00
C VAL A 64 -8.44 22.37 -7.16
N ARG A 65 -8.70 23.65 -7.36
CA ARG A 65 -8.29 24.73 -6.45
C ARG A 65 -9.53 25.50 -6.02
N GLY A 66 -9.84 25.45 -4.73
CA GLY A 66 -11.19 25.78 -4.25
C GLY A 66 -12.23 24.90 -4.95
N GLU A 67 -13.25 25.51 -5.54
CA GLU A 67 -14.33 24.80 -6.24
C GLU A 67 -14.08 24.62 -7.75
N ARG A 68 -12.95 25.10 -8.27
CA ARG A 68 -12.69 25.11 -9.72
C ARG A 68 -11.74 23.97 -10.12
N PRO A 69 -12.15 23.06 -11.02
CA PRO A 69 -11.23 22.13 -11.68
C PRO A 69 -10.21 22.90 -12.52
N ILE A 70 -8.93 22.60 -12.33
CA ILE A 70 -7.84 23.26 -13.07
C ILE A 70 -7.19 22.33 -14.10
N CYS A 71 -7.09 21.03 -13.81
CA CYS A 71 -6.60 20.02 -14.75
C CYS A 71 -6.92 18.60 -14.26
N THR A 72 -6.57 17.61 -15.07
CA THR A 72 -6.54 16.20 -14.68
C THR A 72 -5.08 15.76 -14.64
N MET A 73 -4.62 15.29 -13.49
CA MET A 73 -3.33 14.61 -13.36
C MET A 73 -3.47 13.22 -13.98
N VAL A 74 -2.53 12.81 -14.83
CA VAL A 74 -2.49 11.48 -15.46
C VAL A 74 -1.09 10.89 -15.29
N GLY A 75 -1.00 9.61 -14.92
CA GLY A 75 0.27 8.94 -14.66
C GLY A 75 0.13 7.45 -14.33
N VAL A 76 1.14 6.89 -13.66
CA VAL A 76 1.07 5.53 -13.11
C VAL A 76 -0.02 5.45 -12.03
N PRO A 77 -0.56 4.25 -11.72
CA PRO A 77 -1.52 4.09 -10.64
C PRO A 77 -0.93 4.60 -9.31
N VAL A 78 -1.51 5.67 -8.78
CA VAL A 78 -1.12 6.26 -7.49
C VAL A 78 -2.33 6.42 -6.58
N THR A 79 -2.07 6.38 -5.28
CA THR A 79 -3.06 6.64 -4.24
C THR A 79 -3.47 8.11 -4.22
N ARG A 80 -4.63 8.42 -3.61
CA ARG A 80 -5.09 9.81 -3.41
C ARG A 80 -4.05 10.67 -2.70
N ASN A 81 -3.36 10.12 -1.71
CA ASN A 81 -2.38 10.86 -0.91
C ASN A 81 -1.10 11.16 -1.70
N GLU A 82 -0.63 10.22 -2.52
CA GLU A 82 0.49 10.45 -3.44
C GLU A 82 0.14 11.52 -4.48
N ALA A 83 -1.05 11.41 -5.08
CA ALA A 83 -1.57 12.43 -6.00
C ALA A 83 -1.65 13.81 -5.35
N LEU A 84 -2.16 13.89 -4.12
CA LEU A 84 -2.25 15.14 -3.37
C LEU A 84 -0.87 15.74 -3.08
N ALA A 85 0.12 14.92 -2.74
CA ALA A 85 1.49 15.37 -2.51
C ALA A 85 2.13 15.95 -3.79
N GLU A 86 1.97 15.28 -4.93
CA GLU A 86 2.47 15.77 -6.23
C GLU A 86 1.78 17.05 -6.70
N VAL A 87 0.47 17.14 -6.46
CA VAL A 87 -0.33 18.33 -6.80
C VAL A 87 0.08 19.51 -5.92
N ARG A 88 0.24 19.30 -4.61
CA ARG A 88 0.62 20.36 -3.66
C ARG A 88 2.04 20.89 -3.83
N TRP A 89 2.92 20.10 -4.44
CA TRP A 89 4.23 20.58 -4.89
C TRP A 89 4.11 21.73 -5.91
N ARG A 90 3.09 21.69 -6.78
CA ARG A 90 2.85 22.70 -7.82
C ARG A 90 1.91 23.81 -7.33
N TRP A 91 0.88 23.44 -6.58
CA TRP A 91 -0.15 24.33 -6.05
C TRP A 91 -0.45 23.98 -4.59
N PRO A 92 0.13 24.68 -3.60
CA PRO A 92 0.03 24.31 -2.18
C PRO A 92 -1.40 24.19 -1.64
N ASP A 93 -2.34 24.93 -2.22
CA ASP A 93 -3.76 25.00 -1.87
C ASP A 93 -4.66 24.09 -2.73
N ALA A 94 -4.09 23.30 -3.64
CA ALA A 94 -4.87 22.39 -4.46
C ALA A 94 -5.28 21.11 -3.73
N GLU A 95 -6.38 20.54 -4.18
CA GLU A 95 -6.89 19.24 -3.77
C GLU A 95 -7.08 18.30 -4.97
N VAL A 96 -7.26 17.02 -4.65
CA VAL A 96 -7.65 15.98 -5.61
C VAL A 96 -9.06 15.49 -5.30
N ALA A 97 -9.94 15.61 -6.29
CA ALA A 97 -11.29 15.06 -6.24
C ALA A 97 -11.25 13.54 -6.52
N PRO A 98 -12.17 12.77 -5.90
CA PRO A 98 -12.41 11.38 -6.27
C PRO A 98 -13.11 11.27 -7.63
#